data_AF-A0A6F9A0T9-F1
#
_entry.id   AF-A0A6F9A0T9-F1
#
_cell.length_a   1.000
_cell.length_b   1.000
_cell.length_c   1.000
_cell.angle_alpha   90.00
_cell.angle_beta   90.00
_cell.angle_gamma   90.00
#
_symmetry.space_group_name_H-M   'P 1'
#
loop_
_entity.id
_entity.type
_entity.pdbx_description
1 polymer ?
#
loop_
_entity_poly.entity_id
_entity_poly.type
_entity_poly.pdbx_seq_one_letter_code
_entity_poly.pdbx_strand_id
1 'polypeptide(L)'
;MFSFALKRHLNPCVGPSCRWMQRVLCGSSCMVKRECFYTSSNPLLAPHVSMVTSLLFPRLAASRLLSLRPLSCSASLLCQGHPVPTAPGSGQEDQQRLSMKALANAPKPALYLGFSGLLPFLGAPLLMAVTQSYLPEVAYAQVVYGASIVSFLGGARWGFALPEGSPAQPDWMNLGNSVVPSLLAWLALLCRDNITEGALVVIMGLGLALHYDLTLLPGYPSWFKAMRTILTLVATFSLVATLTLQKMCPEKKIKAQEN
;
A
#
# COMPACT_ATOMS: atom_id res chain seq x y z
N MET A 1 27.14 -7.71 -37.95
CA MET A 1 27.21 -6.26 -37.69
C MET A 1 26.56 -6.01 -36.33
N PHE A 2 27.20 -5.76 -35.21
CA PHE A 2 28.59 -5.40 -34.87
C PHE A 2 29.09 -6.31 -33.74
N SER A 3 30.37 -6.62 -33.78
CA SER A 3 31.15 -7.35 -32.76
C SER A 3 32.02 -6.34 -31.99
N PHE A 4 32.65 -6.85 -30.91
CA PHE A 4 33.69 -6.26 -30.04
C PHE A 4 33.21 -5.39 -28.88
N ALA A 5 33.81 -5.42 -27.68
CA ALA A 5 34.67 -6.35 -26.95
C ALA A 5 34.97 -5.65 -25.61
N LEU A 6 35.01 -6.36 -24.49
CA LEU A 6 36.06 -6.10 -23.50
C LEU A 6 36.26 -7.31 -22.59
N LYS A 7 37.36 -8.02 -22.83
CA LYS A 7 37.96 -9.00 -21.95
C LYS A 7 39.11 -8.28 -21.23
N ARG A 8 39.10 -8.20 -19.91
CA ARG A 8 40.35 -8.07 -19.13
C ARG A 8 40.18 -8.50 -17.67
N HIS A 9 40.84 -9.62 -17.39
CA HIS A 9 41.56 -10.00 -16.16
C HIS A 9 41.28 -9.24 -14.86
N LEU A 10 40.82 -9.97 -13.84
CA LEU A 10 41.20 -9.78 -12.45
C LEU A 10 41.40 -11.16 -11.81
N ASN A 11 42.63 -11.45 -11.37
CA ASN A 11 42.97 -12.57 -10.50
C ASN A 11 42.38 -12.36 -9.09
N PRO A 12 42.08 -13.42 -8.32
CA PRO A 12 41.45 -13.30 -7.01
C PRO A 12 42.48 -12.91 -5.94
N CYS A 13 42.36 -11.70 -5.38
CA CYS A 13 42.99 -11.36 -4.12
C CYS A 13 42.11 -11.87 -2.98
N VAL A 14 42.59 -12.92 -2.31
CA VAL A 14 42.01 -13.52 -1.12
C VAL A 14 42.29 -12.61 0.08
N GLY A 15 41.24 -12.04 0.67
CA GLY A 15 41.32 -11.20 1.88
C GLY A 15 40.04 -11.29 2.71
N PRO A 16 40.10 -11.19 4.05
CA PRO A 16 39.05 -11.66 4.96
C PRO A 16 37.79 -10.78 5.05
N SER A 17 37.65 -9.76 4.20
CA SER A 17 36.51 -8.82 4.25
C SER A 17 35.28 -9.24 3.42
N CYS A 18 35.32 -10.37 2.71
CA CYS A 18 34.18 -10.90 1.94
C CYS A 18 33.25 -11.83 2.74
N ARG A 19 33.25 -11.77 4.08
CA ARG A 19 32.37 -12.63 4.90
C ARG A 19 30.95 -12.07 5.10
N TRP A 20 30.74 -10.79 4.81
CA TRP A 20 29.43 -10.13 4.92
C TRP A 20 28.55 -10.26 3.67
N MET A 21 29.15 -10.35 2.47
CA MET A 21 28.40 -10.41 1.21
C MET A 21 27.91 -11.81 0.85
N GLN A 22 28.45 -12.86 1.48
CA GLN A 22 28.07 -14.25 1.20
C GLN A 22 26.90 -14.76 2.06
N ARG A 23 26.53 -14.02 3.13
CA ARG A 23 25.34 -14.32 3.97
C ARG A 23 24.03 -13.78 3.41
N VAL A 24 24.07 -12.84 2.47
CA VAL A 24 22.86 -12.28 1.82
C VAL A 24 22.40 -13.13 0.62
N LEU A 25 23.28 -13.99 0.08
CA LEU A 25 22.97 -14.86 -1.07
C LEU A 25 22.82 -16.34 -0.71
N CYS A 26 22.95 -16.72 0.57
CA CYS A 26 22.86 -18.11 1.01
C CYS A 26 21.99 -18.21 2.27
N GLY A 27 20.68 -18.06 2.09
CA GLY A 27 19.68 -18.17 3.14
C GLY A 27 18.43 -18.86 2.61
N SER A 28 18.57 -20.11 2.18
CA SER A 28 17.49 -21.10 2.01
C SER A 28 18.09 -22.43 1.52
N SER A 29 18.56 -23.29 2.44
CA SER A 29 18.69 -24.72 2.15
C SER A 29 17.66 -25.47 3.00
N CYS A 30 16.43 -25.53 2.50
CA CYS A 30 15.54 -26.64 2.78
C CYS A 30 15.90 -27.75 1.80
N MET A 31 16.37 -28.89 2.31
CA MET A 31 16.75 -30.06 1.54
C MET A 31 15.59 -30.54 0.66
N VAL A 32 15.70 -30.36 -0.64
CA VAL A 32 14.97 -31.17 -1.63
C VAL A 32 16.00 -32.04 -2.31
N LYS A 33 16.00 -33.32 -1.93
CA LYS A 33 16.83 -34.38 -2.51
C LYS A 33 16.31 -34.64 -3.93
N ARG A 34 16.97 -34.07 -4.95
CA ARG A 34 16.81 -34.47 -6.35
C ARG A 34 17.96 -35.40 -6.74
N GLU A 35 17.65 -36.68 -6.83
CA GLU A 35 18.52 -37.68 -7.47
C GLU A 35 18.65 -37.32 -8.96
N CYS A 36 19.89 -37.23 -9.45
CA CYS A 36 20.22 -37.12 -10.86
C CYS A 36 20.34 -38.54 -11.44
N PHE A 37 19.59 -38.84 -12.50
CA PHE A 37 19.93 -39.93 -13.41
C PHE A 37 19.91 -39.40 -14.84
N TYR A 38 21.05 -39.55 -15.51
CA TYR A 38 21.32 -39.09 -16.88
C TYR A 38 21.05 -40.25 -17.86
N THR A 39 20.28 -39.93 -18.92
CA THR A 39 20.25 -40.50 -20.29
C THR A 39 20.33 -42.02 -20.50
N SER A 40 19.36 -42.59 -21.25
CA SER A 40 19.57 -43.06 -22.64
C SER A 40 18.32 -43.75 -23.23
N SER A 41 17.99 -43.38 -24.47
CA SER A 41 17.32 -44.18 -25.53
C SER A 41 16.01 -44.95 -25.26
N ASN A 42 14.93 -44.45 -25.87
CA ASN A 42 13.75 -45.21 -26.37
C ASN A 42 14.19 -46.35 -27.33
N PRO A 43 13.41 -47.43 -27.60
CA PRO A 43 11.98 -47.34 -27.97
C PRO A 43 11.05 -48.55 -27.64
N LEU A 44 9.78 -48.43 -28.06
CA LEU A 44 8.78 -49.49 -28.33
C LEU A 44 8.05 -50.18 -27.15
N LEU A 45 6.79 -49.78 -26.89
CA LEU A 45 5.54 -50.58 -27.04
C LEU A 45 4.41 -49.92 -26.21
N ALA A 46 3.29 -49.61 -26.86
CA ALA A 46 1.96 -49.58 -26.24
C ALA A 46 1.22 -50.87 -26.68
N PRO A 47 -0.01 -51.19 -26.22
CA PRO A 47 -0.80 -50.65 -25.11
C PRO A 47 -1.33 -51.77 -24.17
N HIS A 48 -1.89 -51.45 -23.00
CA HIS A 48 -3.01 -52.26 -22.50
C HIS A 48 -4.02 -51.43 -21.73
N VAL A 49 -5.24 -51.51 -22.24
CA VAL A 49 -6.51 -51.02 -21.71
C VAL A 49 -6.91 -51.92 -20.54
N SER A 50 -7.42 -51.34 -19.45
CA SER A 50 -8.43 -52.01 -18.61
C SER A 50 -9.25 -50.98 -17.83
N MET A 51 -10.42 -50.73 -18.42
CA MET A 51 -11.62 -50.17 -17.83
C MET A 51 -12.25 -51.23 -16.92
N VAL A 52 -12.55 -50.90 -15.66
CA VAL A 52 -13.50 -51.68 -14.84
C VAL A 52 -14.45 -50.72 -14.15
N THR A 53 -15.63 -50.62 -14.74
CA THR A 53 -16.88 -50.13 -14.17
C THR A 53 -17.44 -51.23 -13.27
N SER A 54 -17.97 -50.87 -12.09
CA SER A 54 -19.33 -51.24 -11.62
C SER A 54 -19.53 -50.99 -10.13
N LEU A 55 -20.42 -50.02 -9.86
CA LEU A 55 -21.62 -50.13 -9.00
C LEU A 55 -21.55 -51.00 -7.75
N LEU A 56 -21.90 -50.42 -6.60
CA LEU A 56 -22.93 -50.93 -5.68
C LEU A 56 -23.28 -49.89 -4.59
N PHE A 57 -24.51 -49.38 -4.65
CA PHE A 57 -25.26 -48.79 -3.53
C PHE A 57 -25.70 -49.88 -2.53
N PRO A 58 -25.96 -49.56 -1.26
CA PRO A 58 -27.36 -49.38 -0.78
C PRO A 58 -27.51 -48.20 0.22
N ARG A 59 -28.49 -47.29 0.08
CA ARG A 59 -29.90 -47.30 0.53
C ARG A 59 -30.17 -47.34 2.05
N LEU A 60 -30.55 -46.16 2.56
CA LEU A 60 -31.67 -45.76 3.46
C LEU A 60 -31.97 -46.52 4.78
N ALA A 61 -32.06 -45.73 5.86
CA ALA A 61 -33.13 -45.73 6.89
C ALA A 61 -33.12 -44.33 7.57
N ALA A 62 -34.14 -43.46 7.45
CA ALA A 62 -35.40 -43.40 8.21
C ALA A 62 -35.16 -43.44 9.74
N SER A 63 -35.68 -42.58 10.63
CA SER A 63 -36.63 -41.46 10.61
C SER A 63 -36.74 -40.94 12.08
N ARG A 64 -37.52 -39.87 12.33
CA ARG A 64 -38.02 -39.35 13.63
C ARG A 64 -37.14 -38.28 14.32
N LEU A 65 -37.65 -37.18 14.88
CA LEU A 65 -39.01 -36.63 15.06
C LEU A 65 -38.86 -35.13 15.38
N LEU A 66 -39.85 -34.34 14.96
CA LEU A 66 -40.02 -32.94 15.35
C LEU A 66 -40.04 -32.78 16.87
N SER A 67 -39.36 -31.76 17.39
CA SER A 67 -39.71 -31.15 18.67
C SER A 67 -39.95 -29.66 18.46
N LEU A 68 -41.22 -29.28 18.61
CA LEU A 68 -41.72 -27.91 18.59
C LEU A 68 -41.95 -27.46 20.04
N ARG A 69 -41.25 -26.37 20.42
CA ARG A 69 -41.70 -25.25 21.28
C ARG A 69 -41.86 -25.52 22.80
N PRO A 70 -41.60 -24.52 23.67
CA PRO A 70 -42.32 -23.23 23.67
C PRO A 70 -41.46 -21.96 23.65
N LEU A 71 -42.05 -20.91 23.07
CA LEU A 71 -41.73 -19.52 23.37
C LEU A 71 -41.96 -19.28 24.87
N SER A 72 -41.00 -18.64 25.54
CA SER A 72 -41.29 -17.94 26.79
C SER A 72 -41.16 -16.44 26.59
N CYS A 73 -42.11 -15.73 27.17
CA CYS A 73 -42.44 -14.34 26.98
C CYS A 73 -41.54 -13.43 27.85
N SER A 74 -41.38 -12.20 27.36
CA SER A 74 -40.58 -11.10 27.85
C SER A 74 -40.69 -10.77 29.35
N ALA A 75 -39.54 -10.41 29.94
CA ALA A 75 -39.45 -9.46 31.05
C ALA A 75 -38.08 -8.76 31.03
N SER A 76 -37.84 -7.92 30.04
CA SER A 76 -36.71 -7.00 30.01
C SER A 76 -37.17 -5.60 29.62
N LEU A 77 -37.92 -4.98 30.53
CA LEU A 77 -38.22 -3.55 30.50
C LEU A 77 -38.10 -3.02 31.93
N LEU A 78 -36.91 -2.57 32.29
CA LEU A 78 -36.64 -1.45 33.21
C LEU A 78 -35.13 -1.40 33.46
N CYS A 79 -34.40 -0.84 32.49
CA CYS A 79 -33.13 -0.13 32.63
C CYS A 79 -32.68 0.32 31.24
N GLN A 80 -33.56 1.03 30.50
CA GLN A 80 -33.06 1.91 29.46
C GLN A 80 -32.59 3.19 30.14
N GLY A 81 -31.30 3.21 30.49
CA GLY A 81 -30.61 4.48 30.65
C GLY A 81 -30.69 5.22 29.31
N HIS A 82 -31.39 6.35 29.31
CA HIS A 82 -31.41 7.29 28.20
C HIS A 82 -29.99 7.58 27.72
N PRO A 83 -29.64 7.36 26.44
CA PRO A 83 -28.54 8.12 25.86
C PRO A 83 -29.02 9.57 25.75
N VAL A 84 -28.34 10.44 26.49
CA VAL A 84 -28.43 11.90 26.32
C VAL A 84 -28.19 12.23 24.85
N PRO A 85 -28.98 13.11 24.21
CA PRO A 85 -28.68 13.59 22.87
C PRO A 85 -27.42 14.47 22.96
N THR A 86 -26.27 13.92 22.59
CA THR A 86 -25.05 14.70 22.43
C THR A 86 -25.23 15.64 21.24
N ALA A 87 -25.13 16.94 21.51
CA ALA A 87 -25.12 18.01 20.54
C ALA A 87 -24.09 17.76 19.41
N PRO A 88 -24.38 18.16 18.16
CA PRO A 88 -23.46 17.98 17.04
C PRO A 88 -22.36 19.06 17.10
N GLY A 89 -21.31 18.80 17.87
CA GLY A 89 -20.17 19.72 17.99
C GLY A 89 -18.85 19.12 18.49
N SER A 90 -18.84 17.91 19.05
CA SER A 90 -17.65 17.33 19.74
C SER A 90 -16.87 16.27 18.95
N GLY A 91 -17.34 15.87 17.75
CA GLY A 91 -16.76 14.72 17.04
C GLY A 91 -15.31 14.93 16.58
N GLN A 92 -14.93 16.15 16.18
CA GLN A 92 -13.60 16.41 15.62
C GLN A 92 -12.50 16.50 16.69
N GLU A 93 -12.81 17.12 17.84
CA GLU A 93 -11.86 17.24 18.96
C GLU A 93 -11.61 15.89 19.65
N ASP A 94 -12.67 15.07 19.81
CA ASP A 94 -12.55 13.73 20.38
C ASP A 94 -11.74 12.81 19.46
N GLN A 95 -11.98 12.85 18.15
CA GLN A 95 -11.21 12.07 17.17
C GLN A 95 -9.74 12.50 17.10
N GLN A 96 -9.46 13.81 17.21
CA GLN A 96 -8.10 14.34 17.22
C GLN A 96 -7.35 13.99 18.51
N ARG A 97 -8.01 14.03 19.67
CA ARG A 97 -7.42 13.54 20.95
C ARG A 97 -7.11 12.05 20.91
N LEU A 98 -7.99 11.24 20.32
CA LEU A 98 -7.77 9.80 20.16
C LEU A 98 -6.59 9.52 19.21
N SER A 99 -6.48 10.30 18.13
CA SER A 99 -5.38 10.20 17.15
C SER A 99 -4.02 10.55 17.78
N MET A 100 -3.94 11.64 18.55
CA MET A 100 -2.70 12.05 19.23
C MET A 100 -2.22 11.01 20.25
N LYS A 101 -3.13 10.40 21.01
CA LYS A 101 -2.79 9.30 21.93
C LYS A 101 -2.32 8.06 21.18
N ALA A 102 -2.91 7.75 20.03
CA ALA A 102 -2.48 6.63 19.20
C ALA A 102 -1.07 6.85 18.63
N LEU A 103 -0.73 8.06 18.18
CA LEU A 103 0.60 8.39 17.66
C LEU A 103 1.71 8.23 18.71
N ALA A 104 1.43 8.51 19.99
CA ALA A 104 2.42 8.38 21.06
C ALA A 104 2.97 6.95 21.22
N ASN A 105 2.21 5.95 20.78
CA ASN A 105 2.60 4.54 20.82
C ASN A 105 3.33 4.07 19.55
N ALA A 106 3.49 4.94 18.55
CA ALA A 106 4.16 4.58 17.30
C ALA A 106 5.68 4.40 17.49
N PRO A 107 6.31 3.47 16.74
CA PRO A 107 7.75 3.34 16.76
C PRO A 107 8.42 4.63 16.26
N LYS A 108 9.39 5.15 17.02
CA LYS A 108 10.08 6.42 16.73
C LYS A 108 10.59 6.54 15.28
N PRO A 109 11.19 5.50 14.67
CA PRO A 109 11.64 5.59 13.28
C PRO A 109 10.50 5.88 12.30
N ALA A 110 9.32 5.29 12.50
CA ALA A 110 8.16 5.53 11.63
C ALA A 110 7.66 6.98 11.74
N LEU A 111 7.67 7.55 12.94
CA LEU A 111 7.32 8.96 13.15
C LEU A 111 8.33 9.88 12.45
N TYR A 112 9.63 9.71 12.71
CA TYR A 112 10.64 10.56 12.09
C TYR A 112 10.60 10.49 10.56
N LEU A 113 10.58 9.28 10.00
CA LEU A 113 10.55 9.11 8.54
C LEU A 113 9.23 9.63 7.95
N GLY A 114 8.08 9.29 8.56
CA GLY A 114 6.77 9.73 8.09
C GLY A 114 6.62 11.24 8.06
N PHE A 115 6.95 11.92 9.16
CA PHE A 115 6.85 13.39 9.24
C PHE A 115 7.95 14.09 8.42
N SER A 116 9.16 13.54 8.32
CA SER A 116 10.20 14.11 7.43
C SER A 116 9.77 14.07 5.95
N GLY A 117 8.97 13.07 5.58
CA GLY A 117 8.38 12.96 4.25
C GLY A 117 7.41 14.11 3.89
N LEU A 118 6.98 14.94 4.85
CA LEU A 118 6.15 16.12 4.57
C LEU A 118 6.95 17.35 4.15
N LEU A 119 8.28 17.31 4.25
CA LEU A 119 9.13 18.47 3.94
C LEU A 119 8.91 19.02 2.52
N PRO A 120 8.90 18.21 1.45
CA PRO A 120 8.68 18.75 0.10
C PRO A 120 7.24 19.25 -0.10
N PHE A 121 6.27 18.64 0.59
CA PHE A 121 4.87 19.07 0.57
C PHE A 121 4.69 20.46 1.16
N LEU A 122 5.28 20.73 2.32
CA LEU A 122 5.16 22.03 3.00
C LEU A 122 6.11 23.08 2.43
N GLY A 123 7.30 22.66 2.00
CA GLY A 123 8.34 23.55 1.49
C GLY A 123 7.93 24.27 0.21
N ALA A 124 7.25 23.59 -0.72
CA ALA A 124 6.80 24.18 -1.97
C ALA A 124 5.83 25.39 -1.77
N PRO A 125 4.66 25.24 -1.13
CA PRO A 125 3.75 26.36 -0.88
C PRO A 125 4.37 27.40 0.05
N LEU A 126 5.19 27.01 1.03
CA LEU A 126 5.88 27.98 1.89
C LEU A 126 6.85 28.85 1.10
N LEU A 127 7.63 28.27 0.18
CA LEU A 127 8.54 29.03 -0.69
C LEU A 127 7.78 30.00 -1.59
N MET A 128 6.68 29.54 -2.20
CA MET A 128 5.82 30.41 -3.03
C MET A 128 5.16 31.52 -2.22
N ALA A 129 4.74 31.23 -0.98
CA ALA A 129 4.21 32.23 -0.06
C ALA A 129 5.26 33.25 0.35
N VAL A 130 6.49 32.85 0.69
CA VAL A 130 7.56 33.79 1.08
C VAL A 130 7.98 34.67 -0.10
N THR A 131 8.05 34.10 -1.30
CA THR A 131 8.44 34.84 -2.52
C THR A 131 7.30 35.64 -3.15
N GLN A 132 6.06 35.48 -2.66
CA GLN A 132 4.84 36.10 -3.20
C GLN A 132 4.68 35.89 -4.72
N SER A 133 5.24 34.79 -5.24
CA SER A 133 5.33 34.49 -6.67
C SER A 133 5.00 33.02 -6.89
N TYR A 134 4.20 32.73 -7.91
CA TYR A 134 3.92 31.35 -8.29
C TYR A 134 5.08 30.81 -9.15
N LEU A 135 5.66 29.70 -8.70
CA LEU A 135 6.80 29.03 -9.35
C LEU A 135 6.34 27.68 -9.92
N PRO A 136 6.03 27.57 -11.23
CA PRO A 136 5.44 26.36 -11.80
C PRO A 136 6.35 25.13 -11.66
N GLU A 137 7.67 25.30 -11.76
CA GLU A 137 8.62 24.20 -11.59
C GLU A 137 8.60 23.62 -10.16
N VAL A 138 8.43 24.48 -9.16
CA VAL A 138 8.35 24.06 -7.75
C VAL A 138 7.01 23.38 -7.48
N ALA A 139 5.92 23.92 -8.02
CA ALA A 139 4.60 23.31 -7.92
C ALA A 139 4.57 21.94 -8.61
N TYR A 140 5.17 21.81 -9.80
CA TYR A 140 5.29 20.54 -10.49
C TYR A 140 6.17 19.55 -9.71
N ALA A 141 7.29 19.98 -9.13
CA ALA A 141 8.12 19.14 -8.27
C ALA A 141 7.34 18.60 -7.05
N GLN A 142 6.46 19.40 -6.47
CA GLN A 142 5.56 18.96 -5.39
C GLN A 142 4.58 17.87 -5.88
N VAL A 143 4.01 18.02 -7.08
CA VAL A 143 3.14 17.00 -7.71
C VAL A 143 3.91 15.71 -7.98
N VAL A 144 5.12 15.79 -8.56
CA VAL A 144 5.98 14.63 -8.84
C VAL A 144 6.32 13.88 -7.54
N TYR A 145 6.67 14.62 -6.49
CA TYR A 145 6.91 14.04 -5.17
C TYR A 145 5.65 13.36 -4.62
N GLY A 146 4.50 14.02 -4.71
CA GLY A 146 3.23 13.45 -4.27
C GLY A 146 2.85 12.18 -5.03
N ALA A 147 3.01 12.16 -6.35
CA ALA A 147 2.83 10.96 -7.17
C ALA A 147 3.75 9.82 -6.73
N SER A 148 5.01 10.12 -6.43
CA SER A 148 5.98 9.12 -5.93
C SER A 148 5.52 8.49 -4.61
N ILE A 149 4.99 9.31 -3.68
CA ILE A 149 4.41 8.83 -2.43
C ILE A 149 3.18 7.96 -2.70
N VAL A 150 2.24 8.41 -3.54
CA VAL A 150 1.02 7.65 -3.89
C VAL A 150 1.37 6.27 -4.45
N SER A 151 2.38 6.18 -5.34
CA SER A 151 2.84 4.89 -5.87
C SER A 151 3.47 4.02 -4.77
N PHE A 152 4.29 4.59 -3.89
CA PHE A 152 4.83 3.88 -2.73
C PHE A 152 3.72 3.32 -1.81
N LEU A 153 2.61 4.06 -1.63
CA LEU A 153 1.48 3.59 -0.80
C LEU A 153 0.83 2.33 -1.39
N GLY A 154 0.72 2.27 -2.72
CA GLY A 154 0.28 1.07 -3.43
C GLY A 154 1.20 -0.11 -3.14
N GLY A 155 2.52 0.07 -3.31
CA GLY A 155 3.51 -0.98 -3.05
C GLY A 155 3.54 -1.50 -1.60
N ALA A 156 3.34 -0.63 -0.62
CA ALA A 156 3.35 -1.00 0.81
C ALA A 156 2.34 -2.11 1.14
N ARG A 157 1.23 -2.17 0.40
CA ARG A 157 0.16 -3.15 0.60
C ARG A 157 0.61 -4.59 0.32
N TRP A 158 1.53 -4.78 -0.63
CA TRP A 158 2.14 -6.09 -0.89
C TRP A 158 2.94 -6.57 0.34
N GLY A 159 3.67 -5.67 0.98
CA GLY A 159 4.43 -5.97 2.20
C GLY A 159 3.55 -6.44 3.36
N PHE A 160 2.29 -5.99 3.43
CA PHE A 160 1.33 -6.46 4.42
C PHE A 160 0.61 -7.74 4.02
N ALA A 161 0.34 -7.97 2.73
CA ALA A 161 -0.44 -9.12 2.26
C ALA A 161 0.36 -10.43 2.10
N LEU A 162 1.68 -10.33 1.90
CA LEU A 162 2.54 -11.49 1.62
C LEU A 162 2.89 -12.37 2.84
N PRO A 163 3.06 -11.85 4.07
CA PRO A 163 3.37 -12.69 5.23
C PRO A 163 2.29 -13.74 5.51
N GLU A 164 2.71 -14.96 5.87
CA GLU A 164 1.78 -16.03 6.25
C GLU A 164 0.93 -15.62 7.47
N GLY A 165 -0.37 -15.92 7.42
CA GLY A 165 -1.30 -15.54 8.48
C GLY A 165 -1.66 -14.05 8.51
N SER A 166 -1.32 -13.27 7.48
CA SER A 166 -1.72 -11.87 7.39
C SER A 166 -3.25 -11.71 7.41
N PRO A 167 -3.78 -10.68 8.12
CA PRO A 167 -5.20 -10.32 8.05
C PRO A 167 -5.67 -9.94 6.63
N ALA A 168 -4.76 -9.52 5.75
CA ALA A 168 -5.05 -9.30 4.34
C ALA A 168 -4.42 -10.43 3.52
N GLN A 169 -5.26 -11.21 2.85
CA GLN A 169 -4.78 -12.30 1.99
C GLN A 169 -4.28 -11.74 0.64
N PRO A 170 -3.34 -12.42 -0.02
CA PRO A 170 -2.85 -12.04 -1.35
C PRO A 170 -3.86 -12.39 -2.45
N ASP A 171 -5.08 -11.88 -2.33
CA ASP A 171 -6.18 -12.06 -3.29
C ASP A 171 -6.22 -10.92 -4.33
N TRP A 172 -7.02 -11.12 -5.38
CA TRP A 172 -7.19 -10.13 -6.46
C TRP A 172 -7.68 -8.78 -5.95
N MET A 173 -8.45 -8.75 -4.87
CA MET A 173 -8.95 -7.51 -4.29
C MET A 173 -7.82 -6.72 -3.61
N ASN A 174 -7.02 -7.35 -2.75
CA ASN A 174 -5.94 -6.67 -2.05
C ASN A 174 -4.79 -6.30 -2.98
N LEU A 175 -4.40 -7.22 -3.87
CA LEU A 175 -3.33 -6.98 -4.84
C LEU A 175 -3.79 -6.03 -5.96
N GLY A 176 -5.02 -6.15 -6.45
CA GLY A 176 -5.57 -5.22 -7.44
C GLY A 176 -5.67 -3.79 -6.92
N ASN A 177 -6.20 -3.60 -5.70
CA ASN A 177 -6.32 -2.28 -5.07
C ASN A 177 -4.95 -1.63 -4.78
N SER A 178 -3.87 -2.40 -4.73
CA SER A 178 -2.50 -1.86 -4.59
C SER A 178 -1.99 -1.17 -5.87
N VAL A 179 -2.52 -1.56 -7.03
CA VAL A 179 -2.08 -1.04 -8.34
C VAL A 179 -2.76 0.29 -8.65
N VAL A 180 -4.00 0.47 -8.18
CA VAL A 180 -4.80 1.68 -8.46
C VAL A 180 -4.08 2.98 -8.06
N PRO A 181 -3.49 3.12 -6.85
CA PRO A 181 -2.70 4.30 -6.51
C PRO A 181 -1.53 4.54 -7.46
N SER A 182 -0.80 3.49 -7.87
CA SER A 182 0.34 3.64 -8.80
C SER A 182 -0.10 4.11 -10.19
N LEU A 183 -1.27 3.69 -10.66
CA LEU A 183 -1.84 4.18 -11.92
C LEU A 183 -2.28 5.65 -11.82
N LEU A 184 -2.87 6.06 -10.69
CA LEU A 184 -3.20 7.46 -10.45
C LEU A 184 -1.93 8.33 -10.36
N ALA A 185 -0.88 7.85 -9.70
CA ALA A 185 0.41 8.52 -9.68
C ALA A 185 0.97 8.71 -11.09
N TRP A 186 0.94 7.67 -11.92
CA TRP A 186 1.37 7.76 -13.32
C TRP A 186 0.52 8.77 -14.11
N LEU A 187 -0.80 8.75 -13.96
CA LEU A 187 -1.69 9.71 -14.60
C LEU A 187 -1.40 11.15 -14.17
N ALA A 188 -1.13 11.39 -12.88
CA ALA A 188 -0.76 12.72 -12.39
C ALA A 188 0.51 13.26 -13.06
N LEU A 189 1.49 12.39 -13.35
CA LEU A 189 2.73 12.78 -14.02
C LEU A 189 2.51 13.11 -15.51
N LEU A 190 1.51 12.50 -16.15
CA LEU A 190 1.12 12.82 -17.53
C LEU A 190 0.49 14.22 -17.64
N CYS A 191 -0.11 14.73 -16.56
CA CYS A 191 -0.66 16.10 -16.49
C CYS A 191 0.43 17.18 -16.37
N ARG A 192 1.56 17.06 -17.08
CA ARG A 192 2.69 18.01 -16.99
C ARG A 192 2.30 19.43 -17.39
N ASP A 193 1.50 19.57 -18.44
CA ASP A 193 1.08 20.88 -18.96
C ASP A 193 0.02 21.55 -18.09
N ASN A 194 -0.63 20.79 -17.19
CA ASN A 194 -1.68 21.30 -16.31
C ASN A 194 -1.48 20.80 -14.88
N ILE A 195 -0.65 21.54 -14.13
CA ILE A 195 -0.29 21.23 -12.74
C ILE A 195 -1.53 21.10 -11.83
N THR A 196 -2.61 21.84 -12.13
CA THR A 196 -3.88 21.74 -11.40
C THR A 196 -4.45 20.33 -11.46
N GLU A 197 -4.56 19.78 -12.68
CA GLU A 197 -5.09 18.43 -12.90
C GLU A 197 -4.18 17.38 -12.24
N GLY A 198 -2.86 17.53 -12.40
CA GLY A 198 -1.89 16.64 -11.75
C GLY A 198 -2.02 16.64 -10.22
N ALA A 199 -2.14 17.82 -9.61
CA ALA A 199 -2.34 17.95 -8.17
C ALA A 199 -3.67 17.34 -7.69
N LEU A 200 -4.77 17.53 -8.44
CA LEU A 200 -6.06 16.92 -8.12
C LEU A 200 -5.98 15.39 -8.17
N VAL A 201 -5.32 14.82 -9.19
CA VAL A 201 -5.13 13.37 -9.29
C VAL A 201 -4.27 12.84 -8.13
N VAL A 202 -3.23 13.57 -7.70
CA VAL A 202 -2.46 13.22 -6.49
C VAL A 202 -3.33 13.25 -5.24
N ILE A 203 -4.15 14.29 -5.04
CA ILE A 203 -5.07 14.38 -3.89
C ILE A 203 -6.03 13.19 -3.88
N MET A 204 -6.60 12.85 -5.03
CA MET A 204 -7.46 11.67 -5.20
C MET A 204 -6.72 10.37 -4.87
N GLY A 205 -5.48 10.21 -5.35
CA GLY A 205 -4.64 9.05 -5.07
C GLY A 205 -4.28 8.91 -3.59
N LEU A 206 -3.94 10.01 -2.92
CA LEU A 206 -3.67 10.05 -1.47
C LEU A 206 -4.93 9.69 -0.66
N GLY A 207 -6.08 10.24 -1.03
CA GLY A 207 -7.35 9.94 -0.39
C GLY A 207 -7.79 8.49 -0.58
N LEU A 208 -7.63 7.95 -1.78
CA LEU A 208 -7.97 6.56 -2.09
C LEU A 208 -7.05 5.58 -1.34
N ALA A 209 -5.75 5.85 -1.31
CA ALA A 209 -4.80 5.05 -0.54
C ALA A 209 -5.11 5.07 0.96
N LEU A 210 -5.44 6.24 1.52
CA LEU A 210 -5.89 6.35 2.91
C LEU A 210 -7.18 5.55 3.14
N HIS A 211 -8.16 5.67 2.24
CA HIS A 211 -9.40 4.92 2.34
C HIS A 211 -9.12 3.41 2.39
N TYR A 212 -8.28 2.89 1.49
CA TYR A 212 -7.88 1.48 1.48
C TYR A 212 -7.13 1.03 2.74
N ASP A 213 -6.30 1.88 3.33
CA ASP A 213 -5.61 1.59 4.59
C ASP A 213 -6.58 1.53 5.78
N LEU A 214 -7.66 2.33 5.76
CA LEU A 214 -8.64 2.39 6.84
C LEU A 214 -9.72 1.30 6.75
N THR A 215 -10.24 1.02 5.54
CA THR A 215 -11.41 0.14 5.34
C THR A 215 -11.05 -1.30 5.05
N LEU A 216 -10.02 -1.55 4.24
CA LEU A 216 -9.73 -2.88 3.74
C LEU A 216 -8.72 -3.65 4.61
N LEU A 217 -8.01 -2.97 5.51
CA LEU A 217 -7.03 -3.60 6.42
C LEU A 217 -7.47 -3.47 7.88
N PRO A 218 -8.31 -4.39 8.38
CA PRO A 218 -8.68 -4.42 9.80
C PRO A 218 -7.48 -4.66 10.72
N GLY A 219 -6.39 -5.27 10.22
CA GLY A 219 -5.21 -5.64 10.99
C GLY A 219 -4.18 -4.55 11.26
N TYR A 220 -4.34 -3.33 10.73
CA TYR A 220 -3.37 -2.27 11.00
C TYR A 220 -3.47 -1.72 12.42
N PRO A 221 -2.33 -1.53 13.11
CA PRO A 221 -2.34 -0.94 14.43
C PRO A 221 -2.87 0.50 14.36
N SER A 222 -3.59 0.91 15.40
CA SER A 222 -4.26 2.21 15.47
C SER A 222 -3.29 3.38 15.25
N TRP A 223 -2.05 3.28 15.75
CA TRP A 223 -1.00 4.29 15.55
C TRP A 223 -0.66 4.49 14.07
N PHE A 224 -0.66 3.43 13.26
CA PHE A 224 -0.35 3.51 11.84
C PHE A 224 -1.48 4.19 11.07
N LYS A 225 -2.73 3.80 11.36
CA LYS A 225 -3.93 4.45 10.79
C LYS A 225 -3.97 5.94 11.11
N ALA A 226 -3.74 6.30 12.38
CA ALA A 226 -3.72 7.69 12.82
C ALA A 226 -2.59 8.49 12.14
N MET A 227 -1.38 7.92 12.04
CA MET A 227 -0.25 8.54 11.37
C MET A 227 -0.56 8.76 9.88
N ARG A 228 -1.06 7.73 9.18
CA ARG A 228 -1.49 7.83 7.78
C ARG A 228 -2.50 8.94 7.55
N THR A 229 -3.52 9.04 8.40
CA THR A 229 -4.54 10.09 8.31
C THR A 229 -3.92 11.48 8.43
N ILE A 230 -3.05 11.72 9.42
CA ILE A 230 -2.41 13.03 9.62
C ILE A 230 -1.50 13.38 8.44
N LEU A 231 -0.65 12.46 7.99
CA LEU A 231 0.27 12.71 6.87
C LEU A 231 -0.50 13.04 5.58
N THR A 232 -1.56 12.27 5.28
CA THR A 232 -2.40 12.52 4.11
C THR A 232 -3.15 13.85 4.21
N LEU A 233 -3.69 14.21 5.38
CA LEU A 233 -4.35 15.51 5.56
C LEU A 233 -3.37 16.66 5.32
N VAL A 234 -2.19 16.63 5.94
CA VAL A 234 -1.20 17.70 5.79
C VAL A 234 -0.72 17.80 4.33
N ALA A 235 -0.45 16.66 3.67
CA ALA A 235 -0.07 16.64 2.27
C ALA A 235 -1.17 17.24 1.37
N THR A 236 -2.43 16.85 1.56
CA THR A 236 -3.58 17.38 0.81
C THR A 236 -3.75 18.87 1.02
N PHE A 237 -3.71 19.37 2.26
CA PHE A 237 -3.81 20.80 2.53
C PHE A 237 -2.65 21.58 1.90
N SER A 238 -1.44 21.01 1.86
CA SER A 238 -0.30 21.66 1.20
C SER A 238 -0.47 21.77 -0.32
N LEU A 239 -1.06 20.75 -0.97
CA LEU A 239 -1.36 20.79 -2.40
C LEU A 239 -2.45 21.82 -2.69
N VAL A 240 -3.49 21.85 -1.87
CA VAL A 240 -4.55 22.87 -1.97
C VAL A 240 -3.96 24.27 -1.81
N ALA A 241 -3.06 24.49 -0.84
CA ALA A 241 -2.40 25.78 -0.65
C ALA A 241 -1.60 26.20 -1.90
N THR A 242 -0.88 25.28 -2.54
CA THR A 242 -0.19 25.53 -3.82
C THR A 242 -1.16 25.94 -4.92
N LEU A 243 -2.32 25.27 -5.03
CA LEU A 243 -3.35 25.63 -6.01
C LEU A 243 -3.98 27.00 -5.70
N THR A 244 -4.16 27.35 -4.43
CA THR A 244 -4.63 28.68 -4.02
C THR A 244 -3.61 29.76 -4.40
N LEU A 245 -2.32 29.53 -4.14
CA LEU A 245 -1.25 30.47 -4.50
C LEU A 245 -1.15 30.68 -6.02
N GLN A 246 -1.41 29.65 -6.82
CA GLN A 246 -1.50 29.79 -8.28
C GLN A 246 -2.58 30.79 -8.73
N LYS A 247 -3.69 30.90 -7.97
CA LYS A 247 -4.77 31.84 -8.28
C LYS A 247 -4.50 33.25 -7.77
N MET A 248 -3.72 33.38 -6.69
CA MET A 248 -3.49 34.66 -6.01
C MET A 248 -2.22 35.38 -6.46
N CYS A 249 -1.17 34.65 -6.87
CA CYS A 249 0.15 35.21 -7.16
C CYS A 249 0.44 35.28 -8.66
N PRO A 250 1.23 36.29 -9.11
CA PRO A 250 1.72 36.33 -10.48
C PRO A 250 2.70 35.17 -10.75
N GLU A 251 2.65 34.64 -11.97
CA GLU A 251 3.53 33.54 -12.41
C GLU A 251 4.94 34.06 -12.72
N LYS A 252 5.95 33.44 -12.10
CA LYS A 252 7.37 33.71 -12.37
C LYS A 252 8.03 32.50 -13.02
N LYS A 253 8.31 32.59 -14.32
CA LYS A 253 9.08 31.57 -15.04
C LYS A 253 10.56 31.71 -14.73
N ILE A 254 11.17 30.67 -14.16
CA ILE A 254 12.62 30.58 -14.01
C ILE A 254 13.16 30.33 -15.43
N LYS A 255 13.62 31.37 -16.11
CA LYS A 255 14.33 31.19 -17.39
C LYS A 255 15.65 30.47 -17.07
N ALA A 256 15.77 29.22 -17.46
CA ALA A 256 17.08 28.57 -17.53
C ALA A 256 17.91 29.41 -18.51
N GLN A 257 19.02 29.99 -18.03
CA GLN A 257 20.00 30.57 -18.93
C GLN A 257 20.64 29.41 -19.69
N GLU A 258 20.22 29.24 -20.93
CA GLU A 258 20.96 28.46 -21.93
C GLU A 258 22.30 29.17 -22.13
N ASN A 259 23.38 28.48 -21.75
CA ASN A 259 24.77 28.88 -21.95
C ASN A 259 25.49 27.69 -22.59
#